data_AF-A0A950CUH9-F1
#
_entry.id   AF-A0A950CUH9-F1
#
_cell.length_a   1.000
_cell.length_b   1.000
_cell.length_c   1.000
_cell.angle_alpha   90.00
_cell.angle_beta   90.00
_cell.angle_gamma   90.00
#
_symmetry.space_group_name_H-M   'P 1'
#
loop_
_entity.id
_entity.type
_entity.pdbx_description
1 polymer ?
#
loop_
_entity_poly.entity_id
_entity_poly.type
_entity_poly.pdbx_seq_one_letter_code
_entity_poly.pdbx_strand_id
1 'polypeptide(L)'
;MKLLLLLAISCILPVLAYAHENKPLGPDGLWTAWEFDPGVVIPLVFTALLYAAGSHRHFGLKRTQRLCFWIGWITLTLALVSPLHPMGEALFSAHMVQHEMLMIVAAPLLVVSRPLITFLWALPFRWRRIVGRWARTPLVLNPWLWLTAPFVAWWIHAIAIWAWHAPALFQATINNDLVHGAQHLSF
;
A
#
# COMPACT_ATOMS: atom_id res chain seq x y z
N MET A 1 -19.19 37.51 -6.20
CA MET A 1 -17.80 37.27 -6.67
C MET A 1 -16.75 37.25 -5.55
N LYS A 2 -16.87 38.06 -4.48
CA LYS A 2 -15.94 38.01 -3.31
C LYS A 2 -16.06 36.74 -2.45
N LEU A 3 -17.24 36.12 -2.38
CA LEU A 3 -17.48 34.90 -1.56
C LEU A 3 -16.83 33.63 -2.16
N LEU A 4 -16.79 33.52 -3.49
CA LEU A 4 -16.15 32.39 -4.20
C LEU A 4 -14.61 32.46 -4.09
N LEU A 5 -14.05 33.66 -4.01
CA LEU A 5 -12.62 33.89 -3.77
C LEU A 5 -12.21 33.52 -2.34
N LEU A 6 -13.05 33.79 -1.34
CA LEU A 6 -12.80 33.38 0.04
C LEU A 6 -12.89 31.85 0.24
N LEU A 7 -13.83 31.18 -0.44
CA LEU A 7 -13.90 29.71 -0.48
C LEU A 7 -12.70 29.09 -1.22
N ALA A 8 -12.22 29.71 -2.29
CA ALA A 8 -11.05 29.24 -3.02
C ALA A 8 -9.73 29.43 -2.23
N ILE A 9 -9.62 30.50 -1.43
CA ILE A 9 -8.44 30.74 -0.57
C ILE A 9 -8.41 29.78 0.62
N SER A 10 -9.59 29.35 1.13
CA SER A 10 -9.66 28.35 2.20
C SER A 10 -9.24 26.94 1.77
N CYS A 11 -9.20 26.64 0.47
CA CYS A 11 -8.69 25.37 -0.06
C CYS A 11 -7.16 25.33 -0.24
N ILE A 12 -6.44 26.45 -0.04
CA ILE A 12 -5.01 26.56 -0.34
C ILE A 12 -4.14 26.67 0.92
N LEU A 13 -4.73 26.83 2.10
CA LEU A 13 -3.99 26.75 3.34
C LEU A 13 -3.99 25.29 3.81
N PRO A 14 -2.87 24.54 3.72
CA PRO A 14 -2.74 23.32 4.49
C PRO A 14 -2.80 23.75 5.95
N VAL A 15 -3.97 23.63 6.56
CA VAL A 15 -4.09 23.69 8.01
C VAL A 15 -3.18 22.57 8.48
N LEU A 16 -2.07 22.94 9.13
CA LEU A 16 -1.24 22.02 9.90
C LEU A 16 -2.12 21.50 11.03
N ALA A 17 -2.98 20.54 10.71
CA ALA A 17 -3.74 19.77 11.66
C ALA A 17 -2.74 18.83 12.34
N TYR A 18 -2.10 19.36 13.39
CA TYR A 18 -1.26 18.57 14.28
C TYR A 18 -2.12 17.49 14.91
N ALA A 19 -1.73 16.23 14.73
CA ALA A 19 -2.42 15.12 15.37
C ALA A 19 -2.05 15.08 16.87
N HIS A 20 -0.83 15.49 17.25
CA HIS A 20 -0.32 15.50 18.63
C HIS A 20 0.66 16.67 18.91
N GLU A 21 0.93 16.98 20.19
CA GLU A 21 1.89 18.01 20.67
C GLU A 21 3.36 17.75 20.27
N ASN A 22 3.65 16.62 19.62
CA ASN A 22 5.01 16.27 19.20
C ASN A 22 5.46 17.18 18.06
N LYS A 23 6.61 17.84 18.24
CA LYS A 23 7.22 18.68 17.21
C LYS A 23 7.47 17.83 15.95
N PRO A 24 7.03 18.30 14.77
CA PRO A 24 7.32 17.62 13.51
C PRO A 24 8.84 17.58 13.30
N LEU A 25 9.33 16.47 12.74
CA LEU A 25 10.73 16.31 12.38
C LEU A 25 11.19 17.48 11.51
N GLY A 26 12.27 18.14 11.90
CA GLY A 26 12.89 19.20 11.10
C GLY A 26 13.52 18.64 9.81
N PRO A 27 13.76 19.48 8.78
CA PRO A 27 14.37 19.06 7.51
C PRO A 27 15.73 18.35 7.67
N ASP A 28 16.43 18.67 8.75
CA ASP A 28 17.70 18.12 9.19
C ASP A 28 17.60 16.65 9.70
N GLY A 29 16.45 16.24 10.23
CA GLY A 29 16.20 14.88 10.73
C GLY A 29 15.56 13.91 9.73
N LEU A 30 15.10 14.39 8.58
CA LEU A 30 14.43 13.57 7.56
C LEU A 30 15.34 12.45 7.03
N TRP A 31 16.64 12.67 6.93
CA TRP A 31 17.58 11.67 6.43
C TRP A 31 17.87 10.55 7.44
N THR A 32 17.60 10.78 8.72
CA THR A 32 17.83 9.83 9.83
C THR A 32 16.57 9.14 10.32
N ALA A 33 15.38 9.64 10.00
CA ALA A 33 14.08 9.11 10.43
C ALA A 33 13.57 7.95 9.57
N TRP A 34 14.48 7.20 8.93
CA TRP A 34 14.12 5.99 8.20
C TRP A 34 13.95 4.85 9.19
N GLU A 35 12.72 4.36 9.31
CA GLU A 35 12.38 3.25 10.20
C GLU A 35 12.36 1.95 9.42
N PHE A 36 13.24 1.02 9.83
CA PHE A 36 13.36 -0.30 9.23
C PHE A 36 12.69 -1.33 10.13
N ASP A 37 11.36 -1.31 10.20
CA ASP A 37 10.62 -2.40 10.85
C ASP A 37 10.85 -3.71 10.07
N PRO A 38 11.43 -4.76 10.68
CA PRO A 38 11.56 -6.06 10.04
C PRO A 38 10.23 -6.62 9.52
N GLY A 39 9.11 -6.31 10.18
CA GLY A 39 7.77 -6.70 9.76
C GLY A 39 7.36 -6.17 8.40
N VAL A 40 7.89 -5.01 8.00
CA VAL A 40 7.62 -4.35 6.72
C VAL A 40 8.74 -4.64 5.70
N VAL A 41 9.99 -4.52 6.11
CA VAL A 41 11.16 -4.62 5.22
C VAL A 41 11.31 -6.04 4.67
N ILE A 42 11.10 -7.07 5.48
CA ILE A 42 11.25 -8.47 5.05
C ILE A 42 10.27 -8.80 3.91
N PRO A 43 8.95 -8.55 4.03
CA PRO A 43 8.01 -8.73 2.92
C PRO A 43 8.34 -7.89 1.68
N LEU A 44 8.78 -6.64 1.83
CA LEU A 44 9.15 -5.78 0.71
C LEU A 44 10.34 -6.36 -0.07
N VAL A 45 11.43 -6.72 0.62
CA VAL A 45 12.60 -7.32 0.00
C VAL A 45 12.25 -8.67 -0.62
N PHE A 46 11.48 -9.50 0.09
CA PHE A 46 11.04 -10.80 -0.41
C PHE A 46 10.26 -10.67 -1.72
N THR A 47 9.28 -9.78 -1.78
CA THR A 47 8.48 -9.55 -2.99
C THR A 47 9.31 -8.96 -4.14
N ALA A 48 10.26 -8.06 -3.86
CA ALA A 48 11.18 -7.53 -4.86
C ALA A 48 12.06 -8.62 -5.48
N LEU A 49 12.68 -9.46 -4.64
CA LEU A 49 13.54 -10.55 -5.09
C LEU A 49 12.73 -11.59 -5.88
N LEU A 50 11.54 -11.93 -5.39
CA LEU A 50 10.65 -12.88 -6.06
C LEU A 50 10.22 -12.36 -7.43
N TYR A 51 9.87 -11.07 -7.53
CA TYR A 51 9.54 -10.48 -8.83
C TYR A 51 10.73 -10.44 -9.77
N ALA A 52 11.90 -10.01 -9.28
CA ALA A 52 13.12 -9.94 -10.08
C ALA A 52 13.46 -11.31 -10.66
N ALA A 53 13.57 -12.34 -9.81
CA ALA A 53 13.85 -13.72 -10.21
C ALA A 53 12.81 -14.28 -11.20
N GLY A 54 11.53 -14.01 -10.96
CA GLY A 54 10.45 -14.41 -11.84
C GLY A 54 10.48 -13.70 -13.20
N SER A 55 10.80 -12.41 -13.20
CA SER A 55 10.85 -11.56 -14.41
C SER A 55 11.95 -11.96 -15.39
N HIS A 56 13.05 -12.53 -14.89
CA HIS A 56 14.12 -13.09 -15.71
C HIS A 56 13.71 -14.38 -16.41
N ARG A 57 12.80 -15.15 -15.80
CA ARG A 57 12.33 -16.45 -16.34
C ARG A 57 11.03 -16.35 -17.12
N HIS A 58 10.30 -15.24 -16.99
CA HIS A 58 9.00 -15.03 -17.61
C HIS A 58 9.11 -14.49 -19.05
N PHE A 59 9.09 -15.39 -20.03
CA PHE A 59 9.26 -15.08 -21.47
C PHE A 59 8.14 -14.24 -22.13
N GLY A 60 7.09 -13.85 -21.40
CA GLY A 60 5.98 -13.04 -21.93
C GLY A 60 5.73 -11.73 -21.19
N LEU A 61 6.65 -11.30 -20.30
CA LEU A 61 6.46 -10.10 -19.50
C LEU A 61 6.59 -8.84 -20.35
N LYS A 62 5.53 -8.02 -20.42
CA LYS A 62 5.60 -6.72 -21.10
C LYS A 62 6.48 -5.75 -20.31
N ARG A 63 7.25 -4.90 -21.00
CA ARG A 63 8.06 -3.84 -20.37
C ARG A 63 7.21 -2.93 -19.48
N THR A 64 5.99 -2.61 -19.91
CA THR A 64 5.03 -1.81 -19.12
C THR A 64 4.67 -2.48 -17.81
N GLN A 65 4.39 -3.79 -17.79
CA GLN A 65 4.08 -4.53 -16.56
C GLN A 65 5.26 -4.53 -15.59
N ARG A 66 6.49 -4.68 -16.10
CA ARG A 66 7.71 -4.59 -15.30
C ARG A 66 7.88 -3.20 -14.68
N LEU A 67 7.65 -2.15 -15.46
CA LEU A 67 7.72 -0.77 -14.98
C LEU A 67 6.63 -0.48 -13.93
N CYS A 68 5.38 -0.89 -14.19
CA CYS A 68 4.28 -0.74 -13.23
C CYS A 68 4.61 -1.42 -11.89
N PHE A 69 5.19 -2.62 -11.91
CA PHE A 69 5.59 -3.30 -10.67
C PHE A 69 6.63 -2.49 -9.91
N TRP A 70 7.73 -2.10 -10.55
CA TRP A 70 8.81 -1.42 -9.85
C TRP A 70 8.42 -0.02 -9.38
N ILE A 71 7.64 0.72 -10.17
CA ILE A 71 7.11 2.02 -9.74
C ILE A 71 6.15 1.84 -8.56
N GLY A 72 5.21 0.90 -8.65
CA GLY A 72 4.29 0.61 -7.55
C GLY A 72 5.01 0.14 -6.28
N TRP A 73 6.02 -0.71 -6.41
CA TRP A 73 6.83 -1.21 -5.30
C TRP A 73 7.70 -0.12 -4.66
N ILE A 74 8.28 0.79 -5.46
CA ILE A 74 9.01 1.95 -4.95
C ILE A 74 8.06 2.87 -4.19
N THR A 75 6.88 3.17 -4.74
CA THR A 75 5.86 3.96 -4.04
C THR A 75 5.45 3.31 -2.73
N LEU A 76 5.21 2.01 -2.72
CA LEU A 76 4.90 1.25 -1.50
C LEU A 76 6.02 1.35 -0.46
N THR A 77 7.27 1.16 -0.90
CA THR A 77 8.44 1.25 -0.03
C THR A 77 8.62 2.65 0.54
N LEU A 78 8.44 3.69 -0.28
CA LEU A 78 8.49 5.07 0.18
C LEU A 78 7.34 5.38 1.15
N ALA A 79 6.14 4.87 0.91
CA ALA A 79 5.02 5.08 1.82
C ALA A 79 5.25 4.41 3.20
N LEU A 80 5.94 3.26 3.26
CA LEU A 80 6.08 2.48 4.50
C LEU A 80 7.40 2.66 5.25
N VAL A 81 8.50 2.95 4.54
CA VAL A 81 9.87 2.96 5.12
C VAL A 81 10.45 4.37 5.18
N SER A 82 9.83 5.34 4.50
CA SER A 82 10.32 6.72 4.53
C SER A 82 9.87 7.47 5.80
N PRO A 83 10.48 8.64 6.08
CA PRO A 83 10.08 9.53 7.17
C PRO A 83 8.60 9.93 7.15
N LEU A 84 7.88 9.68 6.05
CA LEU A 84 6.42 9.84 5.99
C LEU A 84 5.69 8.99 7.03
N HIS A 85 6.21 7.83 7.42
CA HIS A 85 5.58 6.98 8.42
C HIS A 85 5.57 7.63 9.82
N PRO A 86 6.72 8.02 10.42
CA PRO A 86 6.72 8.74 11.70
C PRO A 86 6.10 10.14 11.59
N MET A 87 6.20 10.81 10.43
CA MET A 87 5.47 12.06 10.21
C MET A 87 3.95 11.85 10.18
N GLY A 88 3.47 10.69 9.73
CA GLY A 88 2.07 10.32 9.75
C GLY A 88 1.51 10.17 11.17
N GLU A 89 2.32 9.70 12.11
CA GLU A 89 1.92 9.66 13.52
C GLU A 89 1.76 11.05 14.14
N ALA A 90 2.59 12.01 13.71
CA ALA A 90 2.58 13.39 14.23
C ALA A 90 1.58 14.31 13.51
N LEU A 91 1.39 14.14 12.20
CA LEU A 91 0.60 15.00 11.33
C LEU A 91 -0.48 14.20 10.62
N PHE A 92 -1.73 14.57 10.84
CA PHE A 92 -2.87 13.95 10.17
C PHE A 92 -2.76 14.06 8.64
N SER A 93 -2.24 15.18 8.13
CA SER A 93 -2.02 15.37 6.70
C SER A 93 -0.99 14.39 6.12
N ALA A 94 0.10 14.10 6.84
CA ALA A 94 1.10 13.13 6.41
C ALA A 94 0.53 11.70 6.43
N HIS A 95 -0.27 11.37 7.45
CA HIS A 95 -0.99 10.09 7.53
C HIS A 95 -1.92 9.88 6.33
N MET A 96 -2.70 10.90 5.97
CA MET A 96 -3.60 10.81 4.81
C MET A 96 -2.82 10.68 3.51
N VAL A 97 -1.72 11.44 3.33
CA VAL A 97 -0.87 11.29 2.14
C VAL A 97 -0.30 9.88 2.04
N GLN A 98 0.11 9.27 3.16
CA GLN A 98 0.59 7.90 3.21
C GLN A 98 -0.49 6.92 2.70
N HIS A 99 -1.72 7.02 3.22
CA HIS A 99 -2.83 6.17 2.77
C HIS A 99 -3.19 6.39 1.29
N GLU A 100 -3.22 7.63 0.81
CA GLU A 100 -3.49 7.95 -0.60
C GLU A 100 -2.41 7.39 -1.54
N MET A 101 -1.13 7.45 -1.13
CA MET A 101 -0.04 6.83 -1.87
C MET A 101 -0.21 5.31 -1.97
N LEU A 102 -0.66 4.65 -0.90
CA LEU A 102 -0.94 3.21 -0.89
C LEU A 102 -2.10 2.86 -1.83
N MET A 103 -3.26 3.49 -1.64
CA MET A 103 -4.52 3.12 -2.31
C MET A 103 -4.59 3.56 -3.78
N ILE A 104 -4.13 4.77 -4.11
CA ILE A 104 -4.33 5.35 -5.44
C ILE A 104 -3.12 5.12 -6.35
N VAL A 105 -1.92 4.99 -5.78
CA VAL A 105 -0.69 4.88 -6.58
C VAL A 105 -0.11 3.46 -6.51
N ALA A 106 0.24 2.98 -5.32
CA ALA A 106 0.93 1.71 -5.17
C ALA A 106 0.04 0.52 -5.57
N ALA A 107 -1.15 0.40 -4.98
CA ALA A 107 -2.04 -0.74 -5.21
C ALA A 107 -2.45 -0.89 -6.70
N PRO A 108 -2.90 0.16 -7.43
CA PRO A 108 -3.31 0.01 -8.83
C PRO A 108 -2.14 -0.35 -9.75
N LEU A 109 -0.96 0.25 -9.54
CA LEU A 109 0.25 -0.07 -10.30
C LEU A 109 0.68 -1.53 -10.09
N LEU A 110 0.66 -1.98 -8.83
CA LEU A 110 0.96 -3.37 -8.50
C LEU A 110 -0.07 -4.33 -9.11
N VAL A 111 -1.38 -4.03 -9.06
CA VAL A 111 -2.43 -4.87 -9.67
C VAL A 111 -2.26 -4.98 -11.19
N VAL A 112 -2.02 -3.86 -11.88
CA VAL A 112 -1.82 -3.83 -13.34
C VAL A 112 -0.58 -4.62 -13.77
N SER A 113 0.44 -4.68 -12.92
CA SER A 113 1.65 -5.46 -13.19
C SER A 113 1.43 -6.98 -13.24
N ARG A 114 0.29 -7.47 -12.72
CA ARG A 114 -0.08 -8.91 -12.58
C ARG A 114 1.03 -9.75 -11.94
N PRO A 115 1.51 -9.36 -10.74
CA PRO A 115 2.77 -9.84 -10.20
C PRO A 115 2.71 -11.30 -9.78
N LEU A 116 1.52 -11.81 -9.44
CA LEU A 116 1.29 -13.21 -9.06
C LEU A 116 1.80 -14.19 -10.12
N ILE A 117 1.60 -13.88 -11.41
CA ILE A 117 2.11 -14.74 -12.49
C ILE A 117 3.63 -14.72 -12.47
N THR A 118 4.25 -13.54 -12.40
CA THR A 118 5.70 -13.38 -12.34
C THR A 118 6.30 -14.08 -11.11
N PHE A 119 5.67 -13.99 -9.94
CA PHE A 119 6.08 -14.70 -8.73
C PHE A 119 6.10 -16.21 -8.92
N LEU A 120 5.10 -16.79 -9.59
CA LEU A 120 5.09 -18.22 -9.91
C LEU A 120 6.26 -18.64 -10.82
N TRP A 121 6.74 -17.74 -11.68
CA TRP A 121 7.91 -18.00 -12.53
C TRP A 121 9.25 -17.96 -11.77
N ALA A 122 9.28 -17.39 -10.56
CA ALA A 122 10.44 -17.45 -9.69
C ALA A 122 10.64 -18.86 -9.10
N LEU A 123 9.56 -19.62 -8.93
CA LEU A 123 9.59 -20.97 -8.37
C LEU A 123 10.19 -22.00 -9.36
N PRO A 124 10.83 -23.07 -8.84
CA PRO A 124 11.24 -24.21 -9.66
C PRO A 124 10.04 -24.86 -10.37
N PHE A 125 10.29 -25.52 -11.51
CA PHE A 125 9.23 -26.10 -12.36
C PHE A 125 8.22 -26.98 -11.60
N ARG A 126 8.70 -27.83 -10.68
CA ARG A 126 7.85 -28.73 -9.86
C ARG A 126 6.88 -27.93 -8.98
N TRP A 127 7.40 -26.99 -8.20
CA TRP A 127 6.61 -26.13 -7.31
C TRP A 127 5.64 -25.25 -8.09
N ARG A 128 6.09 -24.67 -9.21
CA ARG A 128 5.22 -23.89 -10.10
C ARG A 128 4.02 -24.69 -10.60
N ARG A 129 4.21 -25.97 -10.96
CA ARG A 129 3.12 -26.84 -11.42
C ARG A 129 2.15 -27.19 -10.28
N ILE A 130 2.66 -27.43 -9.07
CA ILE A 130 1.84 -27.72 -7.88
C ILE A 130 1.00 -26.50 -7.52
N VAL A 131 1.64 -25.35 -7.30
CA VAL A 131 0.96 -24.10 -6.93
C VAL A 131 0.01 -23.66 -8.04
N GLY A 132 0.41 -23.76 -9.31
CA GLY A 132 -0.45 -23.41 -10.44
C GLY A 132 -1.68 -24.32 -10.58
N ARG A 133 -1.58 -25.61 -10.22
CA ARG A 133 -2.75 -26.51 -10.16
C ARG A 133 -3.64 -26.19 -8.98
N TRP A 134 -3.06 -26.01 -7.80
CA TRP A 134 -3.79 -25.64 -6.59
C TRP A 134 -4.56 -24.33 -6.75
N ALA A 135 -3.93 -23.30 -7.30
CA ALA A 135 -4.55 -22.01 -7.59
C ALA A 135 -5.69 -22.07 -8.62
N ARG A 136 -5.77 -23.16 -9.41
CA ARG A 136 -6.86 -23.41 -10.37
C ARG A 136 -7.94 -24.34 -9.84
N THR A 137 -7.82 -24.85 -8.62
CA THR A 137 -8.89 -25.64 -8.00
C THR A 137 -10.11 -24.75 -7.75
N PRO A 138 -11.34 -25.24 -7.92
CA PRO A 138 -12.55 -24.42 -7.77
C PRO A 138 -12.69 -23.83 -6.35
N LEU A 139 -12.16 -24.54 -5.33
CA LEU A 139 -12.13 -24.07 -3.94
C LEU A 139 -11.27 -22.82 -3.73
N VAL A 140 -10.24 -22.61 -4.56
CA VAL A 140 -9.35 -21.44 -4.47
C VAL A 140 -9.76 -20.38 -5.50
N LEU A 141 -10.03 -20.82 -6.73
CA LEU A 141 -10.31 -19.93 -7.84
C LEU A 141 -11.66 -19.22 -7.69
N ASN A 142 -12.71 -19.90 -7.25
CA ASN A 142 -14.04 -19.28 -7.16
C ASN A 142 -14.09 -18.17 -6.10
N PRO A 143 -13.62 -18.37 -4.86
CA PRO A 143 -13.55 -17.29 -3.89
C PRO A 143 -12.64 -16.15 -4.35
N TRP A 144 -11.49 -16.48 -4.98
CA TRP A 144 -10.58 -15.47 -5.51
C TRP A 144 -11.25 -14.59 -6.57
N LEU A 145 -11.91 -15.20 -7.56
CA LEU A 145 -12.63 -14.46 -8.60
C LEU A 145 -13.80 -13.65 -8.04
N TRP A 146 -14.48 -14.16 -7.01
CA TRP A 146 -15.56 -13.43 -6.34
C TRP A 146 -15.03 -12.23 -5.56
N LEU A 147 -14.00 -12.40 -4.73
CA LEU A 147 -13.37 -11.32 -3.94
C LEU A 147 -12.72 -10.25 -4.83
N THR A 148 -12.15 -10.65 -5.97
CA THR A 148 -11.51 -9.74 -6.93
C THR A 148 -12.48 -9.21 -8.00
N ALA A 149 -13.77 -9.59 -7.95
CA ALA A 149 -14.77 -9.01 -8.83
C ALA A 149 -14.89 -7.51 -8.55
N PRO A 150 -14.94 -6.62 -9.57
CA PRO A 150 -14.88 -5.18 -9.37
C PRO A 150 -15.88 -4.64 -8.35
N PHE A 151 -17.11 -5.14 -8.36
CA PHE A 151 -18.17 -4.71 -7.44
C PHE A 151 -17.94 -5.18 -6.00
N VAL A 152 -17.43 -6.41 -5.82
CA VAL A 152 -17.14 -6.97 -4.50
C VAL A 152 -15.91 -6.29 -3.90
N ALA A 153 -14.84 -6.17 -4.67
CA ALA A 153 -13.63 -5.45 -4.26
C ALA A 153 -13.94 -3.99 -3.89
N TRP A 154 -14.81 -3.33 -4.66
CA TRP A 154 -15.26 -1.97 -4.35
C TRP A 154 -15.99 -1.89 -3.01
N TRP A 155 -16.94 -2.79 -2.74
CA TRP A 155 -17.64 -2.82 -1.46
C TRP A 155 -16.72 -3.16 -0.28
N ILE A 156 -15.82 -4.12 -0.44
CA ILE A 156 -14.83 -4.47 0.58
C ILE A 156 -13.99 -3.24 0.94
N HIS A 157 -13.50 -2.52 -0.09
CA HIS A 157 -12.72 -1.32 0.11
C HIS A 157 -13.53 -0.17 0.73
N ALA A 158 -14.78 0.04 0.29
CA ALA A 158 -15.66 1.04 0.86
C ALA A 158 -15.95 0.78 2.35
N ILE A 159 -16.22 -0.48 2.70
CA ILE A 159 -16.42 -0.88 4.10
C ILE A 159 -15.13 -0.69 4.91
N ALA A 160 -13.97 -1.06 4.37
CA ALA A 160 -12.69 -0.85 5.04
C ALA A 160 -12.45 0.64 5.34
N ILE A 161 -12.63 1.52 4.35
CA ILE A 161 -12.52 2.98 4.55
C ILE A 161 -13.44 3.43 5.69
N TRP A 162 -14.73 3.09 5.64
CA TRP A 162 -15.68 3.55 6.66
C TRP A 162 -15.39 2.98 8.04
N ALA A 163 -14.98 1.71 8.13
CA ALA A 163 -14.62 1.07 9.40
C ALA A 163 -13.44 1.77 10.06
N TRP A 164 -12.37 2.08 9.30
CA TRP A 164 -11.18 2.73 9.85
C TRP A 164 -11.40 4.20 10.21
N HIS A 165 -12.45 4.84 9.69
CA HIS A 165 -12.85 6.18 10.12
C HIS A 165 -13.75 6.17 11.38
N ALA A 166 -14.14 5.00 11.89
CA ALA A 166 -14.86 4.92 13.15
C ALA A 166 -13.94 5.30 14.33
N PRO A 167 -14.36 6.21 15.24
CA PRO A 167 -13.49 6.71 16.31
C PRO A 167 -12.86 5.61 17.18
N ALA A 168 -13.59 4.53 17.46
CA ALA A 168 -13.10 3.41 18.26
C ALA A 168 -11.94 2.66 17.59
N LEU A 169 -12.04 2.42 16.27
CA LEU A 169 -10.99 1.73 15.51
C LEU A 169 -9.79 2.65 15.27
N PHE A 170 -10.03 3.93 14.99
CA PHE A 170 -8.97 4.92 14.86
C PHE A 170 -8.17 5.08 16.17
N GLN A 171 -8.83 5.12 17.32
CA GLN A 171 -8.12 5.15 18.60
C GLN A 171 -7.35 3.83 18.84
N ALA A 172 -7.88 2.70 18.41
CA ALA A 172 -7.19 1.42 18.53
C ALA A 172 -5.91 1.34 17.69
N THR A 173 -5.84 2.03 16.55
CA THR A 173 -4.67 2.01 15.67
C THR A 173 -3.51 2.84 16.22
N ILE A 174 -3.79 3.86 17.04
CA ILE A 174 -2.76 4.64 17.75
C ILE A 174 -2.17 3.83 18.93
N ASN A 175 -2.98 2.97 19.56
CA ASN A 175 -2.59 2.25 20.76
C ASN A 175 -2.01 0.85 20.49
N ASN A 176 -2.08 0.34 19.25
CA ASN A 176 -1.68 -1.02 18.92
C ASN A 176 -1.18 -1.16 17.48
N ASP A 177 0.11 -1.48 17.35
CA ASP A 177 0.82 -1.67 16.07
C ASP A 177 0.20 -2.76 15.19
N LEU A 178 -0.41 -3.80 15.77
CA LEU A 178 -1.08 -4.85 14.98
C LEU A 178 -2.35 -4.34 14.32
N VAL A 179 -3.10 -3.49 15.02
CA VAL A 179 -4.31 -2.88 14.48
C VAL A 179 -3.92 -1.83 13.44
N HIS A 180 -2.85 -1.09 13.68
CA HIS A 180 -2.24 -0.19 12.70
C HIS A 180 -1.81 -0.93 11.42
N GLY A 181 -1.12 -2.07 11.56
CA GLY A 181 -0.74 -2.92 10.44
C GLY A 181 -1.97 -3.49 9.69
N ALA A 182 -3.02 -3.89 10.41
CA ALA A 182 -4.27 -4.36 9.80
C ALA A 182 -4.97 -3.26 8.99
N GLN A 183 -4.92 -2.01 9.46
CA GLN A 183 -5.42 -0.86 8.71
C GLN A 183 -4.66 -0.71 7.39
N HIS A 184 -3.33 -0.67 7.42
CA HIS A 184 -2.51 -0.58 6.21
C HIS A 184 -2.71 -1.75 5.24
N LEU A 185 -2.92 -2.97 5.74
CA LEU A 185 -3.17 -4.14 4.89
C LEU A 185 -4.53 -4.11 4.16
N SER A 186 -5.49 -3.35 4.68
CA SER A 186 -6.84 -3.27 4.12
C SER A 186 -7.00 -2.21 3.01
N PHE A 187 -5.98 -1.37 2.84
CA PHE A 187 -5.90 -0.27 1.89
C PHE A 187 -4.98 -0.62 0.71
#